data_AF-A0A9Q2N9X5-F1
#
_entry.id   AF-A0A9Q2N9X5-F1
#
_cell.length_a   1.000
_cell.length_b   1.000
_cell.length_c   1.000
_cell.angle_alpha   90.00
_cell.angle_beta   90.00
_cell.angle_gamma   90.00
#
_symmetry.space_group_name_H-M   'P 1'
#
loop_
_entity.id
_entity.type
_entity.pdbx_description
1 polymer ?
#
loop_
_entity_poly.entity_id
_entity_poly.type
_entity_poly.pdbx_seq_one_letter_code
_entity_poly.pdbx_strand_id
1 'polypeptide(L)'
;MHLCASPCFKVLLHGRNAERIVVASAEVGFGMYVLENAAAYARERIVFGRPIGQNQAIQHPLVRTPHWFRPAQSHEAAIALR
;
A
#
# COMPACT_ATOMS: atom_id res chain seq x y z
N MET A 1 11.70 -28.86 16.88
CA MET A 1 12.59 -27.79 16.34
C MET A 1 13.44 -28.22 15.13
N HIS A 2 13.54 -29.51 14.78
CA HIS A 2 14.42 -30.00 13.70
C HIS A 2 13.94 -29.72 12.25
N LEU A 3 12.65 -29.42 12.03
CA LEU A 3 12.10 -29.19 10.68
C LEU A 3 12.66 -27.92 10.01
N CYS A 4 12.92 -26.87 10.78
CA CYS A 4 13.36 -25.58 10.24
C CYS A 4 14.79 -25.59 9.69
N ALA A 5 15.63 -26.56 10.08
CA ALA A 5 17.02 -26.67 9.63
C ALA A 5 17.18 -27.48 8.33
N SER A 6 16.11 -28.16 7.87
CA SER A 6 16.17 -29.02 6.69
C SER A 6 16.43 -28.20 5.41
N PRO A 7 17.21 -28.73 4.44
CA PRO A 7 17.47 -28.06 3.17
C PRO A 7 16.18 -27.70 2.41
N CYS A 8 15.17 -28.57 2.46
CA CYS A 8 13.85 -28.34 1.85
C CYS A 8 13.16 -27.10 2.43
N PHE A 9 13.20 -26.93 3.75
CA PHE A 9 12.59 -25.77 4.41
C PHE A 9 13.28 -24.45 4.03
N LYS A 10 14.60 -24.46 3.84
CA LYS A 10 15.37 -23.27 3.41
C LYS A 10 14.95 -22.80 2.00
N VAL A 11 14.75 -23.72 1.06
CA VAL A 11 14.28 -23.41 -0.30
C VAL A 11 12.88 -22.81 -0.28
N LEU A 12 11.98 -23.38 0.53
CA LEU A 12 10.62 -22.85 0.71
C LEU A 12 10.64 -21.43 1.28
N LEU A 13 11.48 -21.16 2.28
CA LEU A 13 11.62 -19.81 2.85
C LEU A 13 12.21 -18.80 1.87
N HIS A 14 13.14 -19.21 0.99
CA HIS A 14 13.62 -18.33 -0.08
C HIS A 14 12.49 -17.90 -1.02
N GLY A 15 11.65 -18.84 -1.45
CA GLY A 15 10.46 -18.51 -2.26
C GLY A 15 9.48 -17.59 -1.53
N ARG A 16 9.17 -17.89 -0.27
CA ARG A 16 8.24 -17.08 0.55
C ARG A 16 8.77 -15.68 0.86
N ASN A 17 10.09 -15.50 0.99
CA ASN A 17 10.69 -14.17 1.18
C ASN A 17 10.54 -13.31 -0.07
N ALA A 18 10.76 -13.87 -1.25
CA ALA A 18 10.53 -13.16 -2.52
C ALA A 18 9.04 -12.82 -2.70
N GLU A 19 8.15 -13.77 -2.43
CA GLU A 19 6.70 -13.56 -2.53
C GLU A 19 6.21 -12.40 -1.65
N ARG A 20 6.71 -12.28 -0.42
CA ARG A 20 6.34 -11.17 0.49
C ARG A 20 6.64 -9.80 -0.11
N ILE A 21 7.78 -9.65 -0.79
CA ILE A 21 8.17 -8.39 -1.42
C ILE A 21 7.25 -8.09 -2.60
N VAL A 22 7.01 -9.09 -3.47
CA VAL A 22 6.16 -8.91 -4.66
C VAL A 22 4.73 -8.56 -4.28
N VAL A 23 4.16 -9.26 -3.29
CA VAL A 23 2.79 -9.00 -2.83
C VAL A 23 2.70 -7.61 -2.18
N ALA A 24 3.64 -7.25 -1.31
CA ALA A 24 3.67 -5.93 -0.68
C ALA A 24 3.71 -4.81 -1.74
N SER A 25 4.56 -4.95 -2.75
CA SER A 25 4.66 -3.98 -3.85
C SER A 25 3.36 -3.81 -4.63
N ALA A 26 2.67 -4.91 -4.93
CA ALA A 26 1.38 -4.86 -5.60
C ALA A 26 0.32 -4.14 -4.73
N GLU A 27 0.29 -4.43 -3.43
CA GLU A 27 -0.66 -3.82 -2.49
C GLU A 27 -0.42 -2.32 -2.29
N VAL A 28 0.84 -1.89 -2.18
CA VAL A 28 1.20 -0.47 -2.07
C VAL A 28 0.80 0.30 -3.32
N GLY A 29 1.09 -0.25 -4.51
CA GLY A 29 0.65 0.34 -5.78
C GLY A 29 -0.88 0.44 -5.87
N PHE A 30 -1.58 -0.63 -5.51
CA PHE A 30 -3.04 -0.67 -5.52
C PHE A 30 -3.65 0.34 -4.54
N GLY A 31 -3.12 0.45 -3.31
CA GLY A 31 -3.59 1.40 -2.31
C GLY A 31 -3.49 2.85 -2.79
N MET A 32 -2.42 3.20 -3.50
CA MET A 32 -2.24 4.53 -4.08
C MET A 32 -3.20 4.80 -5.23
N TYR A 33 -3.42 3.82 -6.12
CA TYR A 33 -4.43 3.94 -7.17
C TYR A 33 -5.84 4.17 -6.59
N VAL A 34 -6.23 3.38 -5.58
CA VAL A 34 -7.53 3.55 -4.90
C VAL A 34 -7.63 4.93 -4.25
N LEU A 35 -6.56 5.41 -3.62
CA LEU A 35 -6.53 6.73 -3.01
C LEU A 35 -6.74 7.85 -4.03
N GLU A 36 -6.10 7.78 -5.19
CA GLU A 36 -6.27 8.77 -6.26
C GLU A 36 -7.71 8.82 -6.77
N ASN A 37 -8.32 7.65 -6.98
CA ASN A 37 -9.72 7.53 -7.38
C ASN A 37 -10.66 8.08 -6.30
N ALA A 38 -10.42 7.75 -5.03
CA ALA A 38 -11.21 8.28 -3.90
C ALA A 38 -11.10 9.81 -3.79
N ALA A 39 -9.91 10.36 -3.99
CA ALA A 39 -9.69 11.80 -3.98
C ALA A 39 -10.38 12.49 -5.17
N ALA A 40 -10.36 11.89 -6.37
CA ALA A 40 -11.10 12.37 -7.52
C ALA A 40 -12.60 12.40 -7.26
N TYR A 41 -13.16 11.29 -6.78
CA TYR A 41 -14.57 11.21 -6.41
C TYR A 41 -14.98 12.25 -5.38
N ALA A 42 -14.14 12.47 -4.35
CA ALA A 42 -14.42 13.46 -3.32
C ALA A 42 -14.46 14.91 -3.84
N ARG A 43 -13.75 15.22 -4.94
CA ARG A 43 -13.79 16.54 -5.58
C ARG A 43 -15.04 16.76 -6.42
N GLU A 44 -15.54 15.70 -7.05
CA GLU A 44 -16.66 15.78 -8.00
C GLU A 44 -18.03 15.59 -7.32
N ARG A 45 -18.10 14.77 -6.27
CA ARG A 45 -19.37 14.46 -5.60
C ARG A 45 -19.85 15.65 -4.76
N ILE A 46 -21.00 16.21 -5.13
CA ILE A 46 -21.64 17.32 -4.43
C ILE A 46 -22.76 16.79 -3.51
N VAL A 47 -22.72 17.19 -2.23
CA VAL A 47 -23.79 16.96 -1.26
C VAL A 47 -23.90 18.22 -0.38
N PHE A 48 -25.11 18.65 -0.04
CA PHE A 48 -25.36 19.92 0.68
C PHE A 48 -24.75 21.15 -0.03
N GLY A 49 -24.78 21.17 -1.36
CA GLY A 49 -24.36 22.32 -2.17
C GLY A 49 -22.86 22.51 -2.36
N ARG A 50 -22.01 21.59 -1.88
CA ARG A 50 -20.55 21.64 -2.07
C ARG A 50 -19.91 20.25 -2.25
N PRO A 51 -18.69 20.16 -2.80
CA PRO A 51 -17.93 18.90 -2.84
C PRO A 51 -17.74 18.26 -1.47
N ILE A 52 -17.94 16.94 -1.38
CA ILE A 52 -17.78 16.19 -0.12
C ILE A 52 -16.34 16.19 0.39
N GLY A 53 -15.38 16.40 -0.50
CA GLY A 53 -13.96 16.56 -0.19
C GLY A 53 -13.65 17.82 0.60
N GLN A 54 -14.62 18.68 0.94
CA GLN A 54 -14.46 19.77 1.91
C GLN A 54 -14.78 19.36 3.34
N ASN A 55 -15.36 18.16 3.54
CA ASN A 55 -15.71 17.68 4.87
C ASN A 55 -14.47 17.05 5.52
N GLN A 56 -14.10 17.49 6.72
CA GLN A 56 -12.93 16.97 7.45
C GLN A 56 -12.98 15.45 7.65
N ALA A 57 -14.18 14.89 7.84
CA ALA A 57 -14.42 13.45 7.93
C ALA A 57 -13.96 12.68 6.68
N ILE A 58 -13.86 13.35 5.52
CA ILE A 58 -13.38 12.80 4.26
C ILE A 58 -11.92 13.22 4.00
N GLN A 59 -11.58 14.49 4.22
CA GLN A 59 -10.23 15.02 3.99
C GLN A 59 -9.16 14.35 4.85
N HIS A 60 -9.39 14.21 6.15
CA HIS A 60 -8.36 13.72 7.07
C HIS A 60 -7.96 12.27 6.77
N PRO A 61 -8.90 11.33 6.53
CA PRO A 61 -8.54 9.99 6.07
C PRO A 61 -7.76 10.00 4.76
N LEU A 62 -8.17 10.80 3.76
CA LEU A 62 -7.50 10.87 2.46
C LEU A 62 -6.04 11.37 2.57
N VAL A 63 -5.74 12.27 3.50
CA VAL A 63 -4.35 12.73 3.73
C VAL A 63 -3.54 11.75 4.58
N ARG A 64 -4.19 11.04 5.51
CA ARG A 64 -3.53 10.08 6.40
C ARG A 64 -3.07 8.83 5.66
N THR A 65 -3.87 8.33 4.72
CA THR A 65 -3.53 7.12 3.93
C THR A 65 -2.14 7.22 3.27
N PRO A 66 -1.82 8.22 2.41
CA PRO A 66 -0.53 8.28 1.73
C PRO A 66 0.66 8.52 2.69
N HIS A 67 0.43 9.09 3.87
CA HIS A 67 1.49 9.21 4.89
C HIS A 67 2.03 7.83 5.32
N TRP A 68 1.17 6.82 5.44
CA TRP A 68 1.57 5.45 5.78
C TRP A 68 2.22 4.70 4.62
N PHE A 69 1.79 4.96 3.38
CA PHE A 69 2.30 4.24 2.21
C PHE A 69 3.64 4.77 1.68
N ARG A 70 3.94 6.07 1.87
CA ARG A 70 5.18 6.68 1.38
C ARG A 70 6.47 5.98 1.88
N PRO A 71 6.61 5.62 3.16
CA PRO A 71 7.77 4.87 3.63
C PRO A 71 7.91 3.47 3.01
N ALA A 72 6.79 2.79 2.72
CA ALA A 72 6.83 1.49 2.06
C ALA A 72 7.31 1.62 0.61
N GLN A 73 6.81 2.64 -0.10
CA GLN A 73 7.24 2.94 -1.47
C GLN A 73 8.73 3.25 -1.60
N SER A 74 9.29 4.04 -0.67
CA SER A 74 10.72 4.35 -0.70
C SER A 74 11.58 3.12 -0.38
N HIS A 75 11.11 2.25 0.51
CA HIS A 75 11.79 1.00 0.81
C HIS A 75 11.81 0.04 -0.38
N GLU A 76 10.68 -0.10 -1.08
CA GLU A 76 10.59 -0.93 -2.28
C GLU A 76 11.45 -0.40 -3.43
N ALA A 77 11.45 0.93 -3.65
CA ALA A 77 12.34 1.55 -4.63
C ALA A 77 13.83 1.28 -4.31
N ALA A 78 14.20 1.26 -3.02
CA ALA A 78 15.56 0.93 -2.60
C ALA A 78 15.91 -0.56 -2.77
N ILE A 79 14.94 -1.47 -2.70
CA ILE A 79 15.13 -2.90 -3.01
C ILE A 79 15.30 -3.10 -4.52
N ALA A 80 14.50 -2.42 -5.35
CA ALA A 80 14.58 -2.56 -6.81
C ALA A 80 15.87 -2.01 -7.42
N LEU A 81 16.54 -1.08 -6.73
CA LEU A 81 17.81 -0.46 -7.16
C LEU A 81 19.07 -1.17 -6.62
N ARG A 82 18.92 -2.28 -5.89
CA ARG A 82 20.03 -3.11 -5.38
C ARG A 82 20.09 -4.45 -6.09
#